data_AF-A0A3M7M6J3-F1
#
_entry.id   AF-A0A3M7M6J3-F1
#
_cell.length_a   1.000
_cell.length_b   1.000
_cell.length_c   1.000
_cell.angle_alpha   90.00
_cell.angle_beta   90.00
_cell.angle_gamma   90.00
#
_symmetry.space_group_name_H-M   'P 1'
#
loop_
_entity.id
_entity.type
_entity.pdbx_description
1 polymer ?
#
loop_
_entity_poly.entity_id
_entity_poly.type
_entity_poly.pdbx_seq_one_letter_code
_entity_poly.pdbx_strand_id
1 'polypeptide(L)'
;MALYAIHLANLVPLNVSTHRPHPSVIQGFLDRAELPEENVAFAACVLDALTSRFATTWRDALAPGDQTSDSIDFRKLDPRQTFHVSPDVVVLAALSLAHDFLVDRMRSSRHWSIKESRGAFTVQEIEATKRAMLQDMDYGLSRICNNTLQRRLKNMQRANTVPAHTCTPSTTRPKDRRRNVSLSLQGAAIWQHGMQTPEPSP
;
A
#
# COMPACT_ATOMS: atom_id res chain seq x y z
N MET A 1 2.39 17.09 -2.01
CA MET A 1 2.20 15.73 -2.60
C MET A 1 3.16 14.68 -2.06
N ALA A 2 4.45 14.96 -1.84
CA ALA A 2 5.42 13.95 -1.36
C ALA A 2 5.00 13.17 -0.10
N LEU A 3 4.46 13.84 0.93
CA LEU A 3 4.01 13.16 2.15
C LEU A 3 2.80 12.25 1.92
N TYR A 4 1.89 12.62 1.02
CA TYR A 4 0.77 11.75 0.61
C TYR A 4 1.28 10.53 -0.17
N ALA A 5 2.28 10.70 -1.04
CA ALA A 5 2.88 9.60 -1.76
C ALA A 5 3.54 8.57 -0.83
N ILE A 6 4.27 9.03 0.18
CA ILE A 6 4.85 8.16 1.22
C ILE A 6 3.73 7.45 1.99
N HIS A 7 2.67 8.16 2.36
CA HIS A 7 1.55 7.57 3.07
C HIS A 7 0.88 6.45 2.26
N LEU A 8 0.57 6.69 0.98
CA LEU A 8 -0.03 5.68 0.09
C LEU A 8 0.89 4.47 -0.11
N ALA A 9 2.20 4.70 -0.30
CA ALA A 9 3.19 3.62 -0.43
C ALA A 9 3.20 2.69 0.79
N ASN A 10 2.90 3.22 1.98
CA ASN A 10 2.89 2.48 3.24
C ASN A 10 1.61 1.66 3.44
N LEU A 11 0.54 1.98 2.72
CA LEU A 11 -0.74 1.28 2.81
C LEU A 11 -0.82 0.09 1.85
N VAL A 12 0.11 -0.03 0.90
CA VAL A 12 0.15 -1.21 0.01
C VAL A 12 0.51 -2.45 0.82
N PRO A 13 -0.28 -3.54 0.74
CA PRO A 13 0.00 -4.77 1.49
C PRO A 13 1.37 -5.34 1.14
N LEU A 14 2.18 -5.65 2.16
CA LEU A 14 3.57 -6.10 2.00
C LEU A 14 3.70 -7.48 1.32
N ASN A 15 2.62 -8.25 1.23
CA ASN A 15 2.59 -9.56 0.58
C ASN A 15 2.32 -9.48 -0.93
N VAL A 16 2.08 -8.28 -1.47
CA VAL A 16 1.88 -8.02 -2.91
C VAL A 16 3.18 -8.22 -3.68
N SER A 17 4.29 -7.68 -3.18
CA SER A 17 5.60 -7.76 -3.81
C SER A 17 6.70 -7.74 -2.76
N THR A 18 7.86 -8.33 -3.09
CA THR A 18 9.08 -8.21 -2.28
C THR A 18 9.63 -6.78 -2.28
N HIS A 19 9.30 -5.99 -3.30
CA HIS A 19 9.66 -4.59 -3.41
C HIS A 19 8.57 -3.71 -2.81
N ARG A 20 8.98 -2.62 -2.16
CA ARG A 20 8.05 -1.59 -1.68
C ARG A 20 7.70 -0.64 -2.83
N PRO A 21 6.47 -0.11 -2.90
CA PRO A 21 6.15 0.97 -3.81
C PRO A 21 7.11 2.15 -3.65
N HIS A 22 7.50 2.77 -4.75
CA HIS A 22 8.43 3.89 -4.78
C HIS A 22 7.68 5.22 -4.59
N PRO A 23 7.93 5.96 -3.50
CA PRO A 23 7.21 7.22 -3.24
C PRO A 23 7.38 8.26 -4.35
N SER A 24 8.54 8.30 -5.02
CA SER A 24 8.78 9.22 -6.15
C SER A 24 7.91 8.92 -7.37
N VAL A 25 7.63 7.65 -7.63
CA VAL A 25 6.75 7.21 -8.73
C VAL A 25 5.30 7.60 -8.43
N ILE A 26 4.85 7.32 -7.19
CA ILE A 26 3.52 7.69 -6.71
C ILE A 26 3.34 9.21 -6.69
N GLN A 27 4.34 9.97 -6.23
CA GLN A 27 4.31 11.42 -6.29
C GLN A 27 4.12 11.89 -7.73
N GLY A 28 4.82 11.28 -8.69
CA GLY A 28 4.63 11.55 -10.10
C GLY A 28 3.18 11.30 -10.57
N PHE A 29 2.50 10.26 -10.08
CA PHE A 29 1.08 10.04 -10.38
C PHE A 29 0.20 11.16 -9.82
N LEU A 30 0.41 11.53 -8.56
CA LEU A 30 -0.35 12.59 -7.89
C LEU A 30 -0.17 13.95 -8.57
N ASP A 31 1.07 14.30 -8.92
CA ASP A 31 1.40 15.58 -9.57
C ASP A 31 0.81 15.67 -10.98
N ARG A 32 0.71 14.55 -11.72
CA ARG A 32 0.12 14.53 -13.08
C ARG A 32 -1.40 14.42 -13.09
N ALA A 33 -1.96 13.69 -12.14
CA ALA A 33 -3.39 13.44 -12.09
C ALA A 33 -4.16 14.66 -11.57
N GLU A 34 -3.49 15.56 -10.83
CA GLU A 34 -4.05 16.79 -10.24
C GLU A 34 -5.36 16.51 -9.48
N LEU A 35 -5.36 15.43 -8.70
CA LEU A 35 -6.55 15.00 -7.97
C LEU A 35 -6.77 15.84 -6.70
N PRO A 36 -8.03 16.12 -6.34
CA PRO A 36 -8.37 16.67 -5.03
C PRO A 36 -7.85 15.78 -3.89
N GLU A 37 -7.54 16.38 -2.74
CA GLU A 37 -7.09 15.63 -1.56
C GLU A 37 -8.11 14.58 -1.10
N GLU A 38 -9.40 14.82 -1.36
CA GLU A 38 -10.49 13.89 -1.10
C GLU A 38 -10.33 12.58 -1.89
N ASN A 39 -9.97 12.64 -3.17
CA ASN A 39 -9.71 11.45 -3.99
C ASN A 39 -8.49 10.68 -3.45
N VAL A 40 -7.45 11.39 -3.02
CA VAL A 40 -6.26 10.79 -2.43
C VAL A 40 -6.59 10.10 -1.11
N ALA A 41 -7.40 10.75 -0.26
CA ALA A 41 -7.86 10.18 1.00
C ALA A 41 -8.78 8.97 0.78
N PHE A 42 -9.62 8.98 -0.26
CA PHE A 42 -10.45 7.85 -0.62
C PHE A 42 -9.62 6.68 -1.13
N ALA A 43 -8.61 6.93 -1.98
CA ALA A 43 -7.65 5.91 -2.39
C ALA A 43 -6.92 5.31 -1.18
N ALA A 44 -6.54 6.13 -0.19
CA ALA A 44 -5.97 5.64 1.06
C ALA A 44 -6.97 4.80 1.90
N CYS A 45 -8.27 5.08 1.84
CA CYS A 45 -9.30 4.21 2.44
C CYS A 45 -9.40 2.87 1.70
N VAL A 46 -9.33 2.88 0.36
CA VAL A 46 -9.36 1.66 -0.46
C VAL A 46 -8.15 0.78 -0.13
N LEU A 47 -6.94 1.34 -0.13
CA LEU A 47 -5.71 0.57 0.15
C LEU A 47 -5.71 -0.05 1.55
N ASP A 48 -6.19 0.67 2.56
CA ASP A 48 -6.28 0.19 3.95
C ASP A 48 -7.41 -0.84 4.17
N ALA A 49 -8.38 -0.89 3.26
CA ALA A 49 -9.45 -1.89 3.29
C ALA A 49 -9.04 -3.22 2.64
N LEU A 50 -7.90 -3.26 1.93
CA LEU A 50 -7.41 -4.48 1.30
C LEU A 50 -7.00 -5.52 2.35
N THR A 51 -7.41 -6.76 2.13
CA THR A 51 -7.11 -7.87 3.02
C THR A 51 -5.80 -8.56 2.66
N SER A 52 -5.33 -9.48 3.52
CA SER A 52 -4.19 -10.33 3.19
C SER A 52 -4.42 -11.25 1.98
N ARG A 53 -5.68 -11.45 1.56
CA ARG A 53 -6.03 -12.29 0.40
C ARG A 53 -5.81 -11.56 -0.92
N PHE A 54 -5.83 -10.22 -0.91
CA PHE A 54 -5.64 -9.38 -2.09
C PHE A 54 -4.44 -9.80 -2.93
N ALA A 55 -3.28 -10.04 -2.32
CA ALA A 55 -2.05 -10.37 -3.06
C ALA A 55 -2.14 -11.68 -3.86
N THR A 56 -2.97 -12.64 -3.42
CA THR A 56 -3.21 -13.88 -4.18
C THR A 56 -4.13 -13.60 -5.35
N THR A 57 -5.30 -12.98 -5.09
CA THR A 57 -6.26 -12.61 -6.14
C THR A 57 -5.65 -11.69 -7.20
N TRP A 58 -4.80 -10.76 -6.80
CA TRP A 58 -4.10 -9.84 -7.70
C TRP A 58 -3.10 -10.55 -8.59
N ARG A 59 -2.28 -11.47 -8.06
CA ARG A 59 -1.34 -12.27 -8.85
C ARG A 59 -2.07 -13.19 -9.81
N ASP A 60 -3.18 -13.80 -9.38
CA ASP A 60 -4.01 -14.64 -10.25
C ASP A 60 -4.66 -13.83 -11.38
N ALA A 61 -5.09 -12.59 -11.09
CA ALA A 61 -5.68 -11.69 -12.10
C ALA A 61 -4.65 -11.17 -13.12
N LEU A 62 -3.37 -11.12 -12.74
CA LEU A 62 -2.26 -10.75 -13.61
C LEU A 62 -1.64 -11.94 -14.35
N ALA A 63 -1.92 -13.16 -13.90
CA ALA A 63 -1.54 -14.34 -14.64
C ALA A 63 -2.21 -14.28 -16.02
N PRO A 64 -1.51 -14.67 -17.11
CA PRO A 64 -2.11 -14.77 -18.42
C PRO A 64 -3.24 -15.82 -18.37
N GLY A 65 -4.46 -15.35 -18.10
CA GLY A 65 -5.67 -16.13 -18.14
C GLY A 65 -6.01 -16.43 -19.59
N ASP A 66 -6.10 -17.72 -19.89
CA ASP A 66 -6.41 -18.40 -21.13
C ASP A 66 -7.72 -17.90 -21.80
N GLN A 67 -7.73 -16.66 -22.29
CA GLN A 67 -8.81 -16.14 -23.11
C GLN A 67 -8.49 -16.43 -24.58
N THR A 68 -8.73 -17.70 -24.94
CA THR A 68 -9.02 -18.23 -26.29
C THR A 68 -7.99 -17.97 -27.38
N SER A 69 -7.14 -18.97 -27.64
CA SER A 69 -6.88 -19.44 -29.01
C SER A 69 -6.28 -20.84 -28.99
N ASP A 70 -7.02 -21.80 -29.54
CA ASP A 70 -6.47 -23.00 -30.17
C ASP A 70 -5.21 -22.64 -30.94
N SER A 71 -4.05 -22.99 -30.40
CA SER A 71 -2.80 -23.08 -31.16
C SER A 71 -1.87 -24.00 -30.40
N ILE A 72 -1.64 -25.14 -31.03
CA ILE A 72 -0.73 -26.21 -30.64
C ILE A 72 0.68 -25.61 -30.54
N ASP A 73 1.05 -25.14 -29.36
CA ASP A 73 2.44 -24.90 -28.99
C ASP A 73 2.63 -25.10 -27.48
N PHE A 74 2.53 -26.37 -27.09
CA PHE A 74 3.04 -26.94 -25.83
C PHE A 74 4.58 -26.83 -25.76
N ARG A 75 5.13 -25.63 -25.81
CA ARG A 75 6.57 -25.40 -25.64
C ARG A 75 6.82 -24.49 -24.44
N LYS A 76 7.01 -25.15 -23.29
CA LYS A 76 7.87 -24.73 -22.18
C LYS A 76 7.84 -23.22 -21.89
N LEU A 77 6.71 -22.68 -21.47
CA LEU A 77 6.74 -21.41 -20.75
C LEU A 77 7.03 -21.75 -19.28
N ASP A 78 8.22 -21.36 -18.84
CA ASP A 78 8.68 -21.51 -17.46
C ASP A 78 7.59 -21.00 -16.51
N PRO A 79 7.12 -21.78 -15.51
CA PRO A 79 6.19 -21.29 -14.48
C PRO A 79 6.75 -20.12 -13.66
N ARG A 80 7.99 -19.69 -13.96
CA ARG A 80 8.67 -18.50 -13.44
C ARG A 80 8.53 -17.23 -14.26
N GLN A 81 7.77 -17.19 -15.36
CA GLN A 81 7.33 -15.92 -15.94
C GLN A 81 6.21 -15.30 -15.08
N THR A 82 6.51 -15.05 -13.81
CA THR A 82 5.80 -14.05 -13.03
C THR A 82 6.08 -12.71 -13.69
N PHE A 83 5.10 -12.15 -14.41
CA PHE A 83 5.15 -10.76 -14.82
C PHE A 83 5.39 -9.94 -13.55
N HIS A 84 6.59 -9.37 -13.44
CA HIS A 84 6.97 -8.52 -12.31
C HIS A 84 6.30 -7.16 -12.48
N VAL A 85 4.99 -7.10 -12.24
CA VAL A 85 4.26 -5.84 -12.20
C VAL A 85 4.67 -5.10 -10.93
N SER A 86 5.11 -3.86 -11.07
CA SER A 86 5.51 -3.05 -9.91
C SER A 86 4.31 -2.87 -8.97
N PRO A 87 4.50 -2.97 -7.63
CA PRO A 87 3.45 -2.69 -6.66
C PRO A 87 2.92 -1.24 -6.73
N ASP A 88 3.62 -0.34 -7.42
CA ASP A 88 3.12 1.01 -7.71
C ASP A 88 1.80 1.01 -8.49
N VAL A 89 1.52 -0.03 -9.29
CA VAL A 89 0.25 -0.18 -10.03
C VAL A 89 -0.95 -0.27 -9.08
N VAL A 90 -0.74 -0.82 -7.88
CA VAL A 90 -1.76 -0.94 -6.84
C VAL A 90 -2.22 0.45 -6.42
N VAL A 91 -1.26 1.37 -6.20
CA VAL A 91 -1.59 2.75 -5.85
C VAL A 91 -2.26 3.48 -7.01
N LEU A 92 -1.78 3.28 -8.24
CA LEU A 92 -2.39 3.89 -9.43
C LEU A 92 -3.84 3.42 -9.63
N ALA A 93 -4.10 2.12 -9.48
CA ALA A 93 -5.44 1.55 -9.60
C ALA A 93 -6.38 2.08 -8.51
N ALA A 94 -5.91 2.21 -7.26
CA ALA A 94 -6.69 2.80 -6.17
C ALA A 94 -7.04 4.28 -6.44
N LEU A 95 -6.10 5.07 -6.96
CA LEU A 95 -6.35 6.46 -7.35
C LEU A 95 -7.37 6.56 -8.48
N SER A 96 -7.27 5.67 -9.47
CA SER A 96 -8.25 5.59 -10.55
C SER A 96 -9.63 5.20 -10.04
N LEU A 97 -9.74 4.20 -9.15
CA LEU A 97 -11.03 3.82 -8.54
C LEU A 97 -11.64 4.95 -7.72
N ALA A 98 -10.82 5.67 -6.95
CA ALA A 98 -11.28 6.82 -6.18
C ALA A 98 -11.86 7.92 -7.07
N HIS A 99 -11.17 8.23 -8.18
CA HIS A 99 -11.65 9.18 -9.16
C HIS A 99 -12.94 8.69 -9.85
N ASP A 100 -12.97 7.43 -10.26
CA ASP A 100 -14.13 6.81 -10.93
C ASP A 100 -15.36 6.74 -10.01
N PHE A 101 -15.18 6.70 -8.69
CA PHE A 101 -16.27 6.68 -7.71
C PHE A 101 -16.79 8.07 -7.32
N LEU A 102 -15.91 9.07 -7.23
CA LEU A 102 -16.26 10.41 -6.73
C LEU A 102 -16.64 11.40 -7.84
N VAL A 103 -16.22 11.17 -9.08
CA VAL A 103 -16.35 12.13 -10.17
C VAL A 103 -17.19 11.53 -11.30
N ASP A 104 -18.28 12.20 -11.67
CA ASP A 104 -19.17 11.77 -12.76
C ASP A 104 -18.47 11.70 -14.13
N ARG A 105 -17.38 12.45 -14.32
CA ARG A 105 -16.53 12.42 -15.53
C ARG A 105 -15.35 11.47 -15.34
N MET A 106 -15.57 10.20 -15.68
CA MET A 106 -14.55 9.16 -15.55
C MET A 106 -13.37 9.36 -16.53
N ARG A 107 -12.16 9.05 -16.09
CA ARG A 107 -10.97 9.00 -16.96
C ARG A 107 -10.79 7.55 -17.42
N SER A 108 -10.68 7.34 -18.74
CA SER A 108 -10.46 5.98 -19.27
C SER A 108 -9.17 5.36 -18.74
N SER A 109 -9.12 4.04 -18.64
CA SER A 109 -7.93 3.29 -18.21
C SER A 109 -6.73 3.51 -19.14
N ARG A 110 -7.00 3.80 -20.43
CA ARG A 110 -5.99 4.24 -21.40
C ARG A 110 -5.38 5.60 -21.04
N HIS A 111 -6.20 6.50 -20.51
CA HIS A 111 -5.72 7.78 -19.98
C HIS A 111 -4.76 7.53 -18.81
N TRP A 112 -5.19 6.78 -17.80
CA TRP A 112 -4.36 6.41 -16.63
C TRP A 112 -3.04 5.73 -17.02
N SER A 113 -3.07 4.84 -18.00
CA SER A 113 -1.88 4.21 -18.56
C SER A 113 -0.94 5.26 -19.21
N ILE A 114 -1.41 6.02 -20.19
CA ILE A 114 -0.53 6.88 -21.00
C ILE A 114 -0.16 8.18 -20.28
N LYS A 115 -1.14 8.89 -19.72
CA LYS A 115 -0.98 10.24 -19.15
C LYS A 115 -0.47 10.16 -17.71
N GLU A 116 -1.20 9.50 -16.82
CA GLU A 116 -0.88 9.47 -15.40
C GLU A 116 0.31 8.56 -15.09
N SER A 117 0.47 7.42 -15.76
CA SER A 117 1.60 6.51 -15.52
C SER A 117 2.78 6.69 -16.46
N ARG A 118 2.71 7.58 -17.47
CA ARG A 118 3.71 7.71 -18.54
C ARG A 118 3.96 6.41 -19.32
N GLY A 119 2.93 5.58 -19.46
CA GLY A 119 3.02 4.27 -20.09
C GLY A 119 3.77 3.21 -19.27
N ALA A 120 4.02 3.45 -17.98
CA ALA A 120 4.69 2.47 -17.12
C ALA A 120 3.85 1.20 -16.90
N PHE A 121 2.52 1.31 -16.98
CA PHE A 121 1.60 0.19 -16.87
C PHE A 121 0.66 0.14 -18.06
N THR A 122 0.37 -1.08 -18.52
CA THR A 122 -0.62 -1.37 -19.55
C THR A 122 -2.04 -1.19 -19.01
N VAL A 123 -2.99 -0.99 -19.93
CA VAL A 123 -4.41 -0.95 -19.58
C VAL A 123 -4.87 -2.24 -18.91
N GLN A 124 -4.35 -3.39 -19.36
CA GLN A 124 -4.70 -4.69 -18.79
C GLN A 124 -4.24 -4.83 -17.35
N GLU A 125 -3.01 -4.42 -17.01
CA GLU A 125 -2.50 -4.46 -15.64
C GLU A 125 -3.30 -3.56 -14.71
N ILE A 126 -3.65 -2.34 -15.17
CA ILE A 126 -4.47 -1.40 -14.40
C ILE A 126 -5.85 -2.00 -14.15
N GLU A 127 -6.53 -2.48 -15.19
CA GLU A 127 -7.89 -3.04 -15.07
C GLU A 127 -7.92 -4.36 -14.28
N ALA A 128 -6.93 -5.23 -14.46
CA ALA A 128 -6.79 -6.44 -13.65
C ALA A 128 -6.60 -6.09 -12.17
N THR A 129 -5.78 -5.08 -11.88
CA THR A 129 -5.56 -4.61 -10.50
C THR A 129 -6.83 -4.00 -9.91
N LYS A 130 -7.57 -3.16 -10.66
CA LYS A 130 -8.87 -2.64 -10.22
C LYS A 130 -9.86 -3.76 -9.90
N ARG A 131 -9.99 -4.74 -10.78
CA ARG A 131 -10.89 -5.89 -10.57
C ARG A 131 -10.49 -6.69 -9.32
N ALA A 132 -9.20 -6.95 -9.13
CA ALA A 132 -8.72 -7.67 -7.94
C ALA A 132 -9.01 -6.91 -6.64
N MET A 133 -8.86 -5.58 -6.63
CA MET A 133 -9.23 -4.75 -5.47
C MET A 133 -10.72 -4.80 -5.19
N LEU A 134 -11.54 -4.61 -6.23
CA LEU A 134 -13.00 -4.66 -6.09
C LEU A 134 -13.46 -6.03 -5.60
N GLN A 135 -12.90 -7.12 -6.11
CA GLN A 135 -13.21 -8.48 -5.65
C GLN A 135 -12.82 -8.69 -4.18
N ASP A 136 -11.64 -8.24 -3.75
CA ASP A 136 -11.20 -8.35 -2.35
C ASP A 136 -12.10 -7.57 -1.38
N MET A 137 -12.67 -6.45 -1.85
CA MET A 137 -13.61 -5.62 -1.10
C MET A 137 -15.09 -6.04 -1.24
N ASP A 138 -15.38 -7.18 -1.88
CA ASP A 138 -16.74 -7.62 -2.22
C ASP A 138 -17.56 -6.55 -2.97
N TYR A 139 -16.90 -5.78 -3.83
CA TYR A 139 -17.42 -4.62 -4.58
C TYR A 139 -18.01 -3.51 -3.69
N GLY A 140 -17.70 -3.52 -2.40
CA GLY A 140 -18.26 -2.63 -1.39
C GLY A 140 -17.56 -1.28 -1.26
N LEU A 141 -17.25 -0.58 -2.37
CA LEU A 141 -16.65 0.77 -2.31
C LEU A 141 -17.51 1.77 -1.54
N SER A 142 -18.84 1.63 -1.63
CA SER A 142 -19.82 2.46 -0.91
C SER A 142 -19.75 2.32 0.62
N ARG A 143 -19.09 1.27 1.13
CA ARG A 143 -18.84 1.10 2.57
C ARG A 143 -17.88 2.15 3.12
N ILE A 144 -17.07 2.77 2.25
CA ILE A 144 -16.24 3.92 2.59
C ILE A 144 -17.16 5.13 2.73
N CYS A 145 -17.68 5.34 3.94
CA CYS A 145 -18.58 6.46 4.22
C CYS A 145 -17.81 7.79 4.39
N ASN A 146 -18.52 8.90 4.18
CA ASN A 146 -17.97 10.26 4.30
C ASN A 146 -17.27 10.50 5.65
N ASN A 147 -17.74 9.90 6.74
CA ASN A 147 -17.11 10.05 8.06
C ASN A 147 -15.71 9.43 8.12
N THR A 148 -15.52 8.26 7.51
CA THR A 148 -14.22 7.59 7.43
C THR A 148 -13.28 8.36 6.51
N LEU A 149 -13.79 8.83 5.37
CA LEU A 149 -13.05 9.66 4.43
C LEU A 149 -12.55 10.96 5.08
N GLN A 150 -13.44 11.72 5.73
CA GLN A 150 -13.11 12.97 6.40
C GLN A 150 -12.10 12.78 7.54
N ARG A 151 -12.23 11.67 8.30
CA ARG A 151 -11.24 11.31 9.32
C ARG A 151 -9.88 11.03 8.69
N ARG A 152 -9.83 10.28 7.58
CA ARG A 152 -8.59 9.96 6.87
C ARG A 152 -7.95 11.22 6.30
N LEU A 153 -8.72 12.08 5.65
CA LEU A 153 -8.26 13.36 5.11
C LEU A 153 -7.61 14.22 6.20
N LYS A 154 -8.28 14.40 7.35
CA LYS A 154 -7.72 15.15 8.49
C LYS A 154 -6.41 14.55 9.00
N ASN A 155 -6.29 13.22 9.04
CA ASN A 155 -5.05 12.55 9.46
C ASN A 155 -3.91 12.79 8.46
N MET A 156 -4.20 12.73 7.16
CA MET A 156 -3.22 13.00 6.11
C MET A 156 -2.76 14.47 6.12
N GLN A 157 -3.68 15.42 6.30
CA GLN A 157 -3.37 16.85 6.42
C GLN A 157 -2.54 17.16 7.66
N ARG A 158 -2.85 16.54 8.81
CA ARG A 158 -2.06 16.69 10.05
C ARG A 158 -0.62 16.21 9.87
N ALA A 159 -0.43 15.06 9.20
CA ALA A 159 0.90 14.56 8.87
C ALA A 159 1.68 15.50 7.93
N ASN A 160 0.97 16.32 7.15
CA ASN A 160 1.54 17.32 6.25
C ASN A 160 1.95 18.61 6.99
N THR A 161 1.26 18.96 8.09
CA THR A 161 1.49 20.20 8.85
C THR A 161 2.56 20.11 9.94
N VAL A 162 3.01 18.91 10.32
CA VAL A 162 4.09 18.76 11.31
C VAL A 162 5.43 18.80 10.55
N PRO A 163 6.22 19.89 10.63
CA PRO A 163 7.56 19.88 10.07
C PRO A 163 8.41 18.81 10.77
N ALA A 164 9.23 18.13 9.98
CA ALA A 164 10.14 17.08 10.42
C ALA A 164 11.21 17.63 11.38
N HIS A 165 10.83 17.86 12.63
CA HIS A 165 11.76 18.06 13.73
C HIS A 165 11.36 17.14 14.88
N THR A 166 12.35 16.39 15.32
CA THR A 166 12.36 15.43 16.44
C THR A 166 11.81 14.04 16.12
N CYS A 167 12.73 13.13 15.81
CA CYS A 167 12.61 11.72 16.15
C CYS A 167 12.21 11.59 17.63
N THR A 168 10.96 11.21 17.87
CA THR A 168 10.56 10.48 19.08
C THR A 168 9.66 9.33 18.65
N PRO A 169 9.99 8.07 18.98
CA PRO A 169 9.20 6.92 18.57
C PRO A 169 7.94 6.84 19.44
N SER A 170 6.81 7.35 18.95
CA SER A 170 5.50 7.05 19.53
C SER A 170 4.91 5.82 18.85
N THR A 171 5.26 4.65 19.40
CA THR A 171 4.62 3.36 19.12
C THR A 171 3.13 3.41 19.51
N THR A 172 2.23 3.51 18.53
CA THR A 172 0.86 3.01 18.71
C THR A 172 0.83 1.55 18.30
N ARG A 173 0.82 0.70 19.34
CA ARG A 173 0.82 -0.76 19.28
C ARG A 173 -0.42 -1.30 18.55
N PRO A 174 -0.32 -2.42 17.82
CA PRO A 174 -1.43 -3.34 17.64
C PRO A 174 -1.75 -4.03 18.98
N LYS A 175 -3.04 -4.23 19.22
CA LYS A 175 -3.63 -4.81 20.42
C LYS A 175 -3.28 -6.30 20.46
N ASP A 176 -2.19 -6.64 21.15
CA ASP A 176 -1.93 -8.02 21.56
C ASP A 176 -1.48 -8.09 23.02
N ARG A 177 -2.08 -9.05 23.72
CA ARG A 177 -1.89 -9.34 25.14
C ARG A 177 -0.40 -9.50 25.47
N ARG A 178 0.15 -8.63 26.31
CA ARG A 178 1.30 -8.95 27.18
C ARG A 178 1.32 -8.01 28.39
N ARG A 179 1.29 -8.61 29.58
CA ARG A 179 1.42 -7.95 30.87
C ARG A 179 2.77 -7.21 30.92
N ASN A 180 2.72 -5.92 31.21
CA ASN A 180 3.90 -5.14 31.53
C ASN A 180 4.29 -5.44 32.99
N VAL A 181 5.53 -5.84 33.21
CA VAL A 181 6.23 -5.59 34.47
C VAL A 181 7.61 -5.06 34.08
N SER A 182 7.77 -3.74 34.08
CA SER A 182 9.08 -3.09 33.93
C SER A 182 9.59 -2.76 35.32
N LEU A 183 10.49 -3.61 35.84
CA LEU A 183 11.30 -3.29 37.01
C LEU A 183 12.49 -2.45 36.53
N SER A 184 12.47 -1.17 36.90
CA SER A 184 13.62 -0.26 36.76
C SER A 184 14.61 -0.58 37.87
N LEU A 185 15.81 -1.04 37.51
CA LEU A 185 16.96 -1.11 38.41
C LEU A 185 18.13 -0.36 37.77
N GLN A 186 18.39 0.84 38.27
CA GLN A 186 19.69 1.49 38.15
C GLN A 186 20.71 0.64 38.90
N GLY A 187 21.55 -0.06 38.16
CA GLY A 187 22.66 -0.84 38.70
C GLY A 187 23.57 -1.27 37.55
N ALA A 188 24.75 -0.66 37.46
CA ALA A 188 25.74 -0.97 36.45
C ALA A 188 26.27 -2.41 36.65
N ALA A 189 26.15 -3.25 35.62
CA ALA A 189 26.82 -4.54 35.56
C ALA A 189 27.69 -4.59 34.30
N ILE A 190 29.01 -4.71 34.51
CA ILE A 190 30.00 -4.84 33.44
C ILE A 190 30.15 -6.33 33.11
N TRP A 191 30.04 -6.65 31.82
CA TRP A 191 30.15 -8.01 31.31
C TRP A 191 31.62 -8.35 31.04
N GLN A 192 32.17 -9.34 31.75
CA GLN A 192 33.47 -9.90 31.40
C GLN A 192 33.46 -11.43 31.57
N HIS A 193 33.80 -12.13 30.49
CA HIS A 193 33.91 -13.60 30.37
C HIS A 193 32.67 -14.44 30.72
N GLY A 194 31.48 -13.94 30.36
CA GLY A 194 30.28 -14.79 30.19
C GLY A 194 29.60 -15.29 31.47
N MET A 195 29.97 -14.79 32.65
CA MET A 195 29.30 -15.10 33.91
C MET A 195 29.05 -13.80 34.70
N GLN A 196 27.81 -13.59 35.16
CA GLN A 196 27.41 -12.44 35.98
C GLN A 196 27.49 -12.83 37.46
N THR A 197 28.38 -12.21 38.24
CA THR A 197 28.41 -12.34 39.70
C THR A 197 28.09 -10.99 40.37
N PRO A 198 27.12 -10.91 41.28
CA PRO A 198 26.91 -9.71 42.09
C PRO A 198 28.05 -9.53 43.11
N GLU A 199 28.46 -8.27 43.29
CA GLU A 199 29.58 -7.78 44.11
C GLU A 199 29.37 -8.08 45.62
N PRO A 200 30.44 -8.38 46.39
CA PRO A 200 30.34 -8.60 47.83
C PRO A 200 30.11 -7.28 48.59
N SER A 201 29.14 -7.27 49.49
CA SER A 201 28.91 -6.15 50.41
C SER A 201 30.06 -6.00 51.43
N PRO A 202 30.39 -4.77 51.84
CA PRO A 202 31.45 -4.46 52.81
C PRO A 202 31.11 -4.89 54.25
#